data_AF-A0A101H3B7-F1
#
_entry.id   AF-A0A101H3B7-F1
#
_cell.length_a   1.000
_cell.length_b   1.000
_cell.length_c   1.000
_cell.angle_alpha   90.00
_cell.angle_beta   90.00
_cell.angle_gamma   90.00
#
_symmetry.space_group_name_H-M   'P 1'
#
loop_
_entity.id
_entity.type
_entity.pdbx_description
1 polymer ?
#
loop_
_entity_poly.entity_id
_entity_poly.type
_entity_poly.pdbx_seq_one_letter_code
_entity_poly.pdbx_strand_id
1 'polypeptide(L)'
;MQSPWEKLKQFHWNDRRLILVAVIILLVLLMMDFNNRMVRALELEEQAQALTTRMAELEQTKVYLEAQIAYATSEKAVEQWAREDAKLIKEGDIPIIVLPPSAPTPTPTPVPLVQEEPLSRFEIWKELFFGE
;
A
#
# COMPACT_ATOMS: atom_id res chain seq x y z
N MET A 1 16.16 34.31 65.25
CA MET A 1 16.09 33.42 64.06
C MET A 1 14.75 32.72 64.09
N GLN A 2 13.81 33.12 63.23
CA GLN A 2 12.47 32.54 63.18
C GLN A 2 12.47 31.35 62.22
N SER A 3 11.99 30.21 62.69
CA SER A 3 11.97 28.93 61.97
C SER A 3 11.09 29.01 60.71
N PRO A 4 11.52 28.42 59.57
CA PRO A 4 10.73 28.39 58.32
C PRO A 4 9.38 27.69 58.49
N TRP A 5 9.23 26.87 59.54
CA TRP A 5 8.02 26.13 59.87
C TRP A 5 6.89 26.99 60.45
N GLU A 6 7.20 28.13 61.10
CA GLU A 6 6.19 29.06 61.62
C GLU A 6 5.45 29.79 60.48
N LYS A 7 6.16 30.12 59.40
CA LYS A 7 5.56 30.75 58.20
C LYS A 7 4.59 29.84 57.47
N LEU A 8 4.84 28.53 57.49
CA LEU A 8 3.94 27.51 56.92
C LEU A 8 2.62 27.38 57.70
N LYS A 9 2.65 27.63 59.01
CA LYS A 9 1.48 27.49 59.89
C LYS A 9 0.59 28.73 59.92
N GLN A 10 1.16 29.90 59.64
CA GLN A 10 0.44 31.17 59.48
C GLN A 10 -0.18 31.32 58.08
N PHE A 11 0.03 30.36 57.19
CA PHE A 11 -0.59 30.33 55.87
C PHE A 11 -2.06 29.97 56.03
N HIS A 12 -2.96 30.91 55.79
CA HIS A 12 -4.39 30.69 55.91
C HIS A 12 -4.85 29.70 54.82
N TRP A 13 -4.86 28.40 55.14
CA TRP A 13 -5.38 27.30 54.31
C TRP A 13 -6.85 27.47 53.86
N ASN A 14 -7.53 28.50 54.37
CA ASN A 14 -8.92 28.85 54.09
C ASN A 14 -9.10 29.82 52.91
N ASP A 15 -8.01 30.29 52.28
CA ASP A 15 -8.12 31.07 51.07
C ASP A 15 -8.54 30.16 49.90
N ARG A 16 -9.76 30.36 49.38
CA ARG A 16 -10.29 29.67 48.19
C ARG A 16 -9.29 29.65 47.02
N ARG A 17 -8.38 30.63 46.96
CA ARG A 17 -7.29 30.75 46.00
C ARG A 17 -6.27 29.61 46.10
N LEU A 18 -5.93 29.14 47.29
CA LEU A 18 -4.98 28.04 47.49
C LEU A 18 -5.56 26.70 47.05
N ILE A 19 -6.82 26.46 47.39
CA ILE A 19 -7.56 25.29 46.91
C ILE A 19 -7.64 25.32 45.38
N LEU A 20 -7.94 26.47 44.79
CA LEU A 20 -8.00 26.65 43.34
C LEU A 20 -6.64 26.38 42.68
N VAL A 21 -5.53 26.88 43.24
CA VAL A 21 -4.18 26.58 42.76
C VAL A 21 -3.85 25.09 42.88
N ALA A 22 -4.18 24.44 44.00
CA ALA A 22 -3.97 23.01 44.18
C ALA A 22 -4.77 22.17 43.15
N VAL A 23 -6.02 22.56 42.87
CA VAL A 23 -6.86 21.92 41.85
C VAL A 23 -6.28 22.11 40.45
N ILE A 24 -5.77 23.30 40.12
CA ILE A 24 -5.09 23.53 38.83
C ILE A 24 -3.86 22.64 38.71
N ILE A 25 -3.02 22.55 39.74
CA ILE A 25 -1.83 21.68 39.72
C ILE A 25 -2.23 20.22 39.52
N LEU A 26 -3.26 19.74 40.24
CA LEU A 26 -3.81 18.40 40.08
C LEU A 26 -4.29 18.16 38.63
N LEU A 27 -5.01 19.12 38.05
CA LEU A 27 -5.52 19.04 36.68
C LEU A 27 -4.36 18.94 35.68
N VAL A 28 -3.34 19.78 35.82
CA VAL A 28 -2.15 19.73 34.96
C VAL A 28 -1.45 18.38 35.06
N LEU A 29 -1.28 17.83 36.27
CA LEU A 29 -0.68 16.51 36.46
C LEU A 29 -1.52 15.39 35.84
N LEU A 30 -2.84 15.42 35.99
CA LEU A 30 -3.75 14.46 35.36
C LEU A 30 -3.70 14.56 33.83
N MET A 31 -3.70 15.78 33.30
CA MET A 31 -3.64 16.02 31.86
C MET A 31 -2.31 15.54 31.28
N MET A 32 -1.20 15.70 32.01
CA MET A 32 0.10 15.17 31.64
C MET A 32 0.13 13.63 31.66
N ASP A 33 -0.38 13.00 32.73
CA ASP A 33 -0.42 11.54 32.81
C ASP A 33 -1.34 10.94 31.74
N PHE A 34 -2.51 11.53 31.54
CA PHE A 34 -3.46 11.13 30.52
C PHE A 34 -2.87 11.24 29.12
N ASN A 35 -2.24 12.37 28.79
CA ASN A 35 -1.59 12.56 27.49
C ASN A 35 -0.47 11.53 27.27
N ASN A 36 0.38 11.32 28.27
CA ASN A 36 1.45 10.32 28.19
C ASN A 36 0.93 8.89 28.04
N ARG A 37 -0.20 8.54 28.66
CA ARG A 37 -0.84 7.23 28.49
C ARG A 37 -1.46 7.09 27.11
N MET A 38 -2.14 8.13 26.60
CA MET A 38 -2.73 8.15 25.27
C MET A 38 -1.67 7.93 24.19
N VAL A 39 -0.58 8.71 24.23
CA VAL A 39 0.51 8.59 23.24
C VAL A 39 1.11 7.18 23.23
N ARG A 40 1.36 6.62 24.42
CA ARG A 40 1.87 5.23 24.52
C ARG A 40 0.89 4.19 24.01
N ALA A 41 -0.41 4.37 24.24
CA ALA A 41 -1.43 3.47 23.72
C ALA A 41 -1.47 3.50 22.19
N LEU A 42 -1.43 4.70 21.59
CA LEU A 42 -1.39 4.87 20.14
C LEU A 42 -0.13 4.26 19.52
N GLU A 43 1.03 4.49 20.14
CA GLU A 43 2.30 3.91 19.67
C GLU A 43 2.28 2.38 19.72
N LEU A 44 1.76 1.79 20.80
CA LEU A 44 1.61 0.34 20.92
C LEU A 44 0.64 -0.23 19.88
N GLU A 45 -0.45 0.47 19.59
CA GLU A 45 -1.42 0.07 18.58
C GLU A 45 -0.82 0.11 17.18
N GLU A 46 -0.08 1.16 16.84
CA GLU A 46 0.64 1.27 15.56
C GLU A 46 1.67 0.15 15.39
N GLN A 47 2.45 -0.14 16.44
CA GLN A 47 3.40 -1.26 16.43
C GLN A 47 2.71 -2.61 16.24
N ALA A 48 1.59 -2.84 16.92
CA ALA A 48 0.81 -4.06 16.77
C ALA A 48 0.26 -4.21 15.33
N GLN A 49 -0.31 -3.15 14.77
CA GLN A 49 -0.81 -3.15 13.40
C GLN A 49 0.31 -3.42 12.38
N ALA A 50 1.47 -2.78 12.53
CA ALA A 50 2.64 -3.01 11.68
C ALA A 50 3.12 -4.47 11.75
N LEU A 51 3.17 -5.07 12.95
CA LEU A 51 3.53 -6.47 13.13
C LEU A 51 2.53 -7.42 12.49
N THR A 52 1.22 -7.19 12.69
CA THR A 52 0.18 -8.03 12.05
C THR A 52 0.26 -7.99 10.53
N THR A 53 0.56 -6.82 9.95
CA THR A 53 0.72 -6.65 8.50
C THR A 53 1.91 -7.46 8.00
N ARG A 54 3.05 -7.36 8.68
CA ARG A 54 4.24 -8.17 8.35
C ARG A 54 3.96 -9.66 8.45
N MET A 55 3.27 -10.10 9.50
CA MET A 55 2.92 -11.52 9.65
C MET A 55 2.03 -12.01 8.50
N ALA A 56 1.05 -11.22 8.06
CA ALA A 56 0.21 -11.56 6.92
C ALA A 56 1.01 -11.66 5.62
N GLU A 57 1.93 -10.72 5.37
CA GLU A 57 2.83 -10.75 4.21
C GLU A 57 3.74 -11.99 4.21
N LEU A 58 4.32 -12.32 5.37
CA LEU A 58 5.17 -13.51 5.53
C LEU A 58 4.37 -14.80 5.30
N GLU A 59 3.14 -14.89 5.82
CA GLU A 59 2.30 -16.09 5.61
C GLU A 59 1.90 -16.24 4.14
N GLN A 60 1.56 -15.15 3.46
CA GLN A 60 1.30 -15.17 2.01
C GLN A 60 2.53 -15.63 1.22
N THR A 61 3.71 -15.11 1.57
CA THR A 61 4.97 -15.51 0.95
C THR A 61 5.27 -16.99 1.16
N LYS A 62 5.01 -17.49 2.38
CA LYS A 62 5.18 -18.90 2.71
C LYS A 62 4.25 -19.78 1.86
N VAL A 63 2.95 -19.48 1.79
CA VAL A 63 1.99 -20.24 0.97
C VAL A 63 2.40 -20.25 -0.49
N TYR A 64 2.86 -19.11 -1.03
CA TYR A 64 3.37 -19.02 -2.39
C TYR A 64 4.61 -19.90 -2.62
N LEU A 65 5.57 -19.87 -1.69
CA LEU A 65 6.77 -20.72 -1.76
C LEU A 65 6.42 -22.21 -1.63
N GLU A 66 5.52 -22.58 -0.73
CA GLU A 66 5.03 -23.96 -0.59
C GLU A 66 4.37 -24.46 -1.87
N ALA A 67 3.55 -23.62 -2.52
CA ALA A 67 2.94 -23.95 -3.81
C ALA A 67 3.99 -24.15 -4.92
N GLN A 68 5.04 -23.32 -4.96
CA GLN A 68 6.14 -23.50 -5.91
C GLN A 68 6.93 -24.77 -5.65
N ILE A 69 7.20 -25.12 -4.39
CA ILE A 69 7.87 -26.36 -4.03
C ILE A 69 7.02 -27.56 -4.43
N ALA A 70 5.72 -27.55 -4.13
CA ALA A 70 4.80 -28.60 -4.52
C ALA A 70 4.74 -28.75 -6.06
N TYR A 71 4.74 -27.65 -6.80
CA TYR A 71 4.82 -27.68 -8.25
C TYR A 71 6.14 -28.27 -8.74
N ALA A 72 7.28 -27.77 -8.26
CA ALA A 72 8.62 -28.22 -8.69
C ALA A 72 8.89 -29.69 -8.38
N THR A 73 8.25 -30.25 -7.34
CA THR A 73 8.35 -31.67 -6.97
C THR A 73 7.31 -32.56 -7.66
N SER A 74 6.38 -31.97 -8.41
CA SER A 74 5.31 -32.72 -9.09
C SER A 74 5.77 -33.28 -10.45
N GLU A 75 5.14 -34.38 -10.87
CA GLU A 75 5.31 -34.95 -12.21
C GLU A 75 4.95 -33.95 -13.32
N LYS A 76 4.01 -33.03 -13.05
CA LYS A 76 3.61 -31.99 -14.00
C LYS A 76 4.76 -31.06 -14.37
N ALA A 77 5.60 -30.68 -13.41
CA ALA A 77 6.79 -29.86 -13.69
C ALA A 77 7.79 -30.63 -14.56
N VAL A 78 7.96 -31.93 -14.31
CA VAL A 78 8.82 -32.81 -15.13
C VAL A 78 8.27 -32.94 -16.55
N GLU A 79 6.96 -33.13 -16.71
CA GLU A 79 6.31 -33.20 -18.01
C GLU A 79 6.41 -31.89 -18.78
N GLN A 80 6.18 -30.75 -18.12
CA GLN A 80 6.32 -29.44 -18.76
C GLN A 80 7.74 -29.23 -19.26
N TRP A 81 8.75 -29.48 -18.42
CA TRP A 81 10.15 -29.39 -18.84
C TRP A 81 10.47 -30.33 -20.00
N ALA A 82 9.98 -31.57 -19.94
CA ALA A 82 10.18 -32.56 -21.00
C ALA A 82 9.62 -32.07 -22.34
N ARG A 83 8.45 -31.44 -22.35
CA ARG A 83 7.77 -30.98 -23.57
C ARG A 83 8.31 -29.63 -24.08
N GLU A 84 8.58 -28.67 -23.18
CA GLU A 84 8.95 -27.30 -23.54
C GLU A 84 10.45 -27.15 -23.79
N ASP A 85 11.28 -27.56 -22.83
CA ASP A 85 12.73 -27.35 -22.89
C ASP A 85 13.43 -28.50 -23.63
N ALA A 86 13.13 -29.74 -23.23
CA ALA A 86 13.78 -30.91 -23.80
C ALA A 86 13.16 -31.36 -25.14
N LYS A 87 11.99 -30.80 -25.51
CA LYS A 87 11.22 -31.12 -26.73
C LYS A 87 11.01 -32.63 -26.93
N LEU A 88 10.87 -33.34 -25.83
CA LEU A 88 10.60 -34.77 -25.79
C LEU A 88 9.12 -35.01 -26.09
N ILE A 89 8.85 -36.10 -26.80
CA ILE A 89 7.51 -36.54 -27.15
C ILE A 89 7.13 -37.76 -26.32
N LYS A 90 5.86 -37.86 -25.93
CA LYS A 90 5.32 -39.07 -25.31
C LYS A 90 4.89 -40.06 -26.39
N GLU A 91 4.84 -41.34 -26.04
CA GLU A 91 4.39 -42.38 -26.97
C GLU A 91 2.94 -42.10 -27.41
N GLY A 92 2.74 -41.92 -28.72
CA GLY A 92 1.47 -41.50 -29.33
C GLY A 92 1.39 -40.04 -29.78
N ASP A 93 2.35 -39.18 -29.41
CA ASP A 93 2.39 -37.78 -29.83
C ASP A 93 2.95 -37.63 -31.27
N ILE A 94 2.40 -36.69 -32.06
CA ILE A 94 2.87 -36.35 -33.41
C ILE A 94 3.57 -34.98 -33.38
N PRO A 95 4.90 -34.90 -33.56
CA PRO A 95 5.61 -33.61 -33.53
C PRO A 95 5.28 -32.77 -34.77
N ILE A 96 4.78 -31.55 -34.56
CA ILE A 96 4.53 -30.56 -35.62
C ILE A 96 5.61 -29.48 -35.54
N ILE A 97 6.39 -29.34 -36.60
CA ILE A 97 7.40 -28.28 -36.73
C ILE A 97 6.79 -27.19 -37.60
N VAL A 98 6.64 -25.98 -37.06
CA VAL A 98 6.22 -24.81 -37.85
C VAL A 98 7.43 -24.28 -38.60
N LEU A 99 7.44 -24.46 -39.92
CA LEU A 99 8.43 -23.84 -40.77
C LEU A 99 7.98 -22.40 -41.10
N PRO A 100 8.89 -21.42 -41.10
CA PRO A 100 8.56 -20.09 -41.61
C PRO A 100 8.15 -20.21 -43.09
N PRO A 101 7.17 -19.41 -43.56
CA PRO A 101 6.79 -19.42 -44.96
C PRO A 101 8.00 -19.00 -45.82
N SER A 102 8.34 -19.80 -46.82
CA SER A 102 9.50 -19.59 -47.70
C SER A 102 9.42 -18.31 -48.56
N ALA A 103 8.28 -17.62 -48.55
CA ALA A 103 8.07 -16.37 -49.26
C ALA A 103 7.48 -15.32 -48.32
N PRO A 104 8.03 -14.10 -48.27
CA PRO A 104 7.37 -13.00 -47.56
C PRO A 104 6.00 -12.76 -48.21
N THR A 105 4.93 -12.96 -47.46
CA THR A 105 3.61 -12.47 -47.86
C THR A 105 3.72 -10.95 -47.92
N PRO A 106 3.40 -10.29 -49.04
CA PRO A 106 3.45 -8.83 -49.11
C PRO A 106 2.48 -8.28 -48.07
N THR A 107 3.00 -7.61 -47.05
CA THR A 107 2.19 -6.85 -46.11
C THR A 107 1.39 -5.83 -46.92
N PRO A 108 0.05 -5.78 -46.80
CA PRO A 108 -0.73 -4.80 -47.51
C PRO A 108 -0.25 -3.40 -47.12
N THR A 109 0.14 -2.59 -48.11
CA THR A 109 0.44 -1.17 -47.89
C THR A 109 -0.78 -0.55 -47.21
N PRO A 110 -0.66 0.02 -46.00
CA PRO A 110 -1.80 0.63 -45.33
C PRO A 110 -2.35 1.74 -46.23
N VAL A 111 -3.63 1.64 -46.59
CA VAL A 111 -4.34 2.75 -47.22
C VAL A 111 -4.32 3.89 -46.21
N PRO A 112 -3.81 5.10 -46.56
CA PRO A 112 -3.86 6.22 -45.65
C PRO A 112 -5.32 6.48 -45.28
N LEU A 113 -5.63 6.33 -43.99
CA LEU A 113 -6.90 6.80 -43.45
C LEU A 113 -6.95 8.30 -43.76
N VAL A 114 -8.01 8.75 -44.42
CA VAL A 114 -8.28 10.20 -44.54
C VAL A 114 -8.39 10.71 -43.11
N GLN A 115 -7.36 11.40 -42.64
CA GLN A 115 -7.43 12.14 -41.39
C GLN A 115 -8.36 13.32 -41.67
N GLU A 116 -9.56 13.28 -41.09
CA GLU A 116 -10.33 14.51 -40.91
C GLU A 116 -9.47 15.44 -40.06
N GLU A 117 -9.01 16.55 -40.64
CA GLU A 117 -8.31 17.57 -39.86
C GLU A 117 -9.26 18.05 -38.76
N PRO A 118 -8.88 17.95 -37.48
CA PRO A 118 -9.74 18.42 -36.41
C PRO A 118 -9.93 19.92 -36.56
N LEU A 119 -11.18 20.36 -36.71
CA LEU A 119 -11.53 21.78 -36.76
C LEU A 119 -10.86 22.51 -35.59
N SER A 120 -10.21 23.63 -35.90
CA SER A 120 -9.57 24.45 -34.89
C SER A 120 -10.65 24.97 -33.93
N ARG A 121 -10.30 25.11 -32.64
CA ARG A 121 -11.25 25.64 -31.63
C ARG A 121 -11.85 26.97 -32.07
N PHE A 122 -11.10 27.78 -32.80
CA PHE A 122 -11.59 29.05 -33.34
C PHE A 122 -12.65 28.88 -34.43
N GLU A 123 -12.54 27.87 -35.27
CA GLU A 123 -13.53 27.54 -36.32
C GLU A 123 -14.83 27.07 -35.67
N ILE A 124 -14.73 26.22 -34.64
CA ILE A 124 -15.87 25.78 -33.83
C ILE A 124 -16.60 26.99 -33.21
N TRP A 125 -15.85 27.93 -32.64
CA TRP A 125 -16.46 29.14 -32.06
C TRP A 125 -17.07 30.06 -33.12
N LYS A 126 -16.41 30.22 -34.27
CA LYS A 126 -16.94 31.03 -35.37
C LYS A 126 -18.28 30.47 -35.87
N GLU A 127 -18.36 29.17 -36.09
CA GLU A 127 -19.58 28.48 -36.52
C GLU A 127 -20.70 28.63 -35.49
N LEU A 128 -20.38 28.50 -34.20
CA LEU A 128 -21.36 28.65 -33.11
C LEU A 128 -22.00 30.06 -33.04
N PHE A 129 -21.24 31.10 -33.37
CA PHE A 129 -21.71 32.50 -33.27
C PHE A 129 -22.25 33.08 -34.58
N PHE A 130 -21.79 32.59 -35.74
CA PHE A 130 -22.10 33.19 -37.04
C PHE A 130 -22.80 32.23 -38.02
N GLY A 131 -22.87 30.92 -37.73
CA GLY A 131 -23.80 29.98 -38.34
C GLY A 131 -23.73 29.79 -39.86
N GLU A 132 -22.54 29.85 -40.47
CA GLU A 132 -22.31 29.16 -41.75
C GLU A 132 -21.80 27.74 -41.51
#